data_AF-A0A4R2JIW1-F1
#
_entry.id   AF-A0A4R2JIW1-F1
#
_cell.length_a   1.000
_cell.length_b   1.000
_cell.length_c   1.000
_cell.angle_alpha   90.00
_cell.angle_beta   90.00
_cell.angle_gamma   90.00
#
_symmetry.space_group_name_H-M   'P 1'
#
loop_
_entity.id
_entity.type
_entity.pdbx_description
1 polymer ?
#
loop_
_entity_poly.entity_id
_entity_poly.type
_entity_poly.pdbx_seq_one_letter_code
_entity_poly.pdbx_strand_id
1 'polypeptide(L)' 'MFSAAYLKDLAERALSSFAGGVLTVLGGDAVNVWNVDYKMALGVGIGAALVSALKGLAAKGVGDSDTAAFLSARRD' A
#
# COMPACT_ATOMS: atom_id res chain seq x y z
N MET A 1 -11.23 18.84 -1.44
CA MET A 1 -11.76 17.71 -0.63
C MET A 1 -11.28 16.39 -1.24
N PHE A 2 -11.22 15.29 -0.50
CA PHE A 2 -10.83 14.00 -1.07
C PHE A 2 -12.01 13.40 -1.85
N SER A 3 -11.82 13.04 -3.12
CA SER A 3 -12.85 12.39 -3.93
C SER A 3 -12.97 10.90 -3.58
N ALA A 4 -14.10 10.29 -3.91
CA ALA A 4 -14.30 8.84 -3.72
C ALA A 4 -13.28 8.02 -4.53
N ALA A 5 -12.91 8.51 -5.72
CA ALA A 5 -11.88 7.91 -6.55
C ALA A 5 -10.49 7.96 -5.88
N TYR A 6 -10.10 9.12 -5.34
CA TYR A 6 -8.84 9.27 -4.60
C TYR A 6 -8.76 8.31 -3.40
N LEU A 7 -9.83 8.23 -2.60
CA LEU A 7 -9.85 7.37 -1.41
C LEU A 7 -9.77 5.88 -1.79
N LYS A 8 -10.39 5.49 -2.91
CA LYS A 8 -10.29 4.13 -3.45
C LYS A 8 -8.86 3.81 -3.90
N ASP A 9 -8.22 4.68 -4.68
CA ASP A 9 -6.82 4.50 -5.10
C ASP A 9 -5.87 4.41 -3.90
N LEU A 10 -6.04 5.29 -2.91
CA LEU A 10 -5.24 5.26 -1.69
C LEU A 10 -5.40 3.93 -0.93
N ALA A 11 -6.64 3.43 -0.82
CA ALA A 11 -6.94 2.17 -0.15
C ALA A 11 -6.36 0.96 -0.91
N GLU A 12 -6.50 0.92 -2.24
CA GLU A 12 -5.93 -0.13 -3.08
C GLU A 12 -4.41 -0.19 -2.90
N ARG A 13 -3.73 0.95 -2.93
CA ARG A 13 -2.26 1.02 -2.74
C ARG A 13 -1.84 0.59 -1.34
N ALA A 14 -2.55 1.03 -0.30
CA ALA A 14 -2.27 0.64 1.07
C ALA A 14 -2.44 -0.87 1.26
N LEU A 15 -3.50 -1.45 0.69
CA LEU A 15 -3.77 -2.89 0.74
C LEU A 15 -2.74 -3.71 -0.06
N SER A 16 -2.36 -3.26 -1.26
CA SER A 16 -1.30 -3.91 -2.03
C SER A 16 0.04 -3.88 -1.30
N SER A 17 0.36 -2.75 -0.67
CA SER A 17 1.59 -2.60 0.13
C SER A 17 1.56 -3.47 1.38
N PHE A 18 0.41 -3.58 2.05
CA PHE A 18 0.20 -4.52 3.15
C PHE A 18 0.51 -5.95 2.72
N ALA A 19 -0.10 -6.40 1.62
CA ALA A 19 0.11 -7.75 1.10
C ALA A 19 1.57 -7.99 0.73
N GLY A 20 2.23 -7.02 0.08
CA GLY A 20 3.66 -7.11 -0.23
C GLY A 20 4.54 -7.21 1.01
N GLY A 21 4.22 -6.46 2.08
CA GLY A 21 4.93 -6.53 3.36
C GLY A 21 4.77 -7.89 4.04
N VAL A 22 3.54 -8.42 4.08
CA VAL A 22 3.26 -9.77 4.60
C VAL A 22 4.03 -10.82 3.80
N LEU A 23 3.96 -10.78 2.47
CA LEU A 23 4.64 -11.74 1.59
C LEU A 23 6.17 -11.71 1.74
N THR A 24 6.75 -10.55 2.08
CA THR A 24 8.20 -10.42 2.34
C THR A 24 8.62 -11.30 3.52
N VAL A 25 7.80 -11.38 4.57
CA VAL A 25 8.07 -12.23 5.74
C VAL A 25 7.80 -13.70 5.40
N LEU A 26 6.71 -13.99 4.68
CA LEU A 26 6.34 -15.36 4.29
C LEU A 26 7.30 -15.99 3.28
N GLY A 27 7.92 -15.19 2.40
CA GLY A 27 8.87 -15.66 1.40
C GLY A 27 10.23 -16.08 1.97
N GLY A 28 10.55 -15.64 3.20
CA GLY A 28 11.80 -15.98 3.89
C GLY A 28 11.76 -17.36 4.57
N ASP A 29 10.62 -17.74 5.15
CA ASP A 29 10.40 -19.02 5.85
C ASP A 29 9.48 -19.94 5.01
N ALA A 30 10.05 -20.56 3.97
CA ALA A 30 9.52 -21.74 3.27
C ALA A 30 8.00 -22.00 3.35
N VAL A 31 7.14 -21.11 2.84
CA VAL A 31 5.67 -21.27 2.62
C VAL A 31 4.93 -22.15 3.65
N ASN A 32 5.30 -22.11 4.92
CA ASN A 32 4.70 -22.96 5.95
C ASN A 32 3.80 -22.11 6.83
N VAL A 33 2.53 -22.00 6.42
CA VAL A 33 1.52 -21.18 7.09
C VAL A 33 1.38 -21.49 8.60
N TRP A 34 1.70 -22.71 9.03
CA TRP A 34 1.58 -23.10 10.43
C TRP A 34 2.71 -22.58 11.32
N ASN A 35 3.87 -22.27 10.72
CA ASN A 35 5.07 -21.87 11.43
C ASN A 35 5.42 -20.39 11.23
N VAL A 36 4.52 -19.62 10.62
CA VAL A 36 4.68 -18.19 10.37
C VAL A 36 4.69 -17.41 11.69
N ASP A 37 5.65 -16.50 11.84
CA ASP A 37 5.53 -15.43 12.83
C ASP A 37 4.50 -14.40 12.36
N TYR A 38 3.23 -14.62 12.76
CA TYR A 38 2.12 -13.74 12.40
C TYR A 38 2.28 -12.32 12.96
N LYS A 39 2.97 -12.14 14.09
CA LYS A 39 3.19 -10.81 14.65
C LYS A 39 4.16 -10.03 13.78
N MET A 40 5.24 -10.67 13.36
CA MET A 40 6.21 -10.09 12.43
C MET A 40 5.56 -9.80 11.06
N ALA A 41 4.85 -10.77 10.48
CA ALA A 41 4.21 -10.62 9.18
C ALA A 41 3.17 -9.48 9.17
N LEU A 42 2.28 -9.44 10.16
CA LEU A 42 1.30 -8.35 10.29
C LEU A 42 1.97 -7.00 10.59
N GLY A 43 3.02 -6.98 11.43
CA GLY A 43 3.76 -5.76 11.74
C GLY A 43 4.43 -5.14 10.51
N VAL A 44 5.11 -5.96 9.71
CA VAL A 44 5.74 -5.53 8.45
C VAL A 44 4.68 -5.09 7.44
N GLY A 45 3.60 -5.87 7.29
CA GLY A 45 2.46 -5.52 6.43
C GLY A 45 1.85 -4.17 6.80
N ILE A 46 1.52 -3.94 8.08
CA ILE A 46 0.94 -2.67 8.56
C ILE A 46 1.91 -1.51 8.32
N GLY A 47 3.21 -1.71 8.60
CA GLY A 47 4.23 -0.70 8.32
C GLY A 47 4.28 -0.29 6.85
N ALA A 48 4.26 -1.27 5.94
CA ALA A 48 4.23 -1.02 4.50
C ALA A 48 2.96 -0.28 4.06
N ALA A 49 1.80 -0.65 4.59
CA ALA A 49 0.51 0.01 4.32
C ALA A 49 0.52 1.48 4.76
N LEU A 50 1.02 1.76 5.97
CA LEU A 50 1.14 3.12 6.50
C LEU A 50 2.06 3.99 5.65
N VAL A 51 3.23 3.46 5.27
CA VAL A 51 4.15 4.18 4.38
C VAL A 51 3.50 4.48 3.03
N SER A 52 2.74 3.54 2.46
CA SER A 52 1.99 3.76 1.22
C SER A 52 0.92 4.83 1.37
N ALA A 53 0.16 4.81 2.47
CA ALA A 53 -0.86 5.82 2.74
C ALA A 53 -0.25 7.21 2.90
N LEU A 54 0.87 7.33 3.63
CA LEU A 54 1.62 8.59 3.77
C LEU A 54 2.14 9.11 2.43
N LYS A 55 2.66 8.23 1.57
CA LYS A 55 3.07 8.61 0.20
C LYS A 55 1.90 9.13 -0.63
N GLY A 56 0.75 8.46 -0.58
CA GLY A 56 -0.45 8.92 -1.29
C GLY A 56 -0.98 10.26 -0.78
N LEU A 57 -0.94 10.47 0.55
CA LEU A 57 -1.28 11.76 1.15
C LEU A 57 -0.31 12.87 0.75
N ALA A 58 0.98 12.58 0.66
CA ALA A 58 2.00 13.53 0.20
C ALA A 58 1.88 13.85 -1.30
N ALA A 59 1.40 12.90 -2.12
CA ALA A 59 1.14 13.11 -3.54
C ALA A 59 -0.07 14.02 -3.80
N LYS A 60 -0.99 14.14 -2.82
CA LYS A 60 -2.17 15.02 -2.93
C LYS A 60 -1.73 16.49 -3.04
N GLY A 61 -1.75 17.02 -4.27
CA GLY A 61 -1.31 18.39 -4.59
C GLY A 61 -0.11 18.46 -5.54
N VAL A 62 0.48 17.31 -5.91
CA VAL A 62 1.53 17.21 -6.92
C VAL A 62 1.09 16.22 -7.99
N GLY A 63 0.63 16.72 -9.14
CA GLY A 63 0.08 15.90 -10.24
C GLY A 63 -1.44 15.96 -10.34
N ASP A 64 -2.08 14.83 -10.61
CA ASP A 64 -3.53 14.74 -10.80
C ASP A 64 -4.27 14.70 -9.45
N SER A 65 -5.15 15.68 -9.22
CA SER A 65 -5.80 15.90 -7.92
C SER A 65 -6.78 14.80 -7.53
N ASP A 66 -7.20 13.96 -8.48
CA ASP A 66 -8.11 12.83 -8.25
C ASP A 66 -7.41 11.50 -7.96
N THR A 67 -6.07 11.46 -7.96
CA THR A 67 -5.29 10.23 -7.73
C THR A 67 -4.33 10.36 -6.56
N ALA A 68 -3.95 9.25 -5.94
CA ALA A 68 -2.84 9.20 -4.98
C ALA A 68 -1.49 8.89 -5.68
N ALA A 69 -1.41 9.15 -6.99
CA ALA A 69 -0.24 8.96 -7.84
C ALA A 69 0.40 10.30 -8.22
N PHE A 70 1.71 10.29 -8.47
CA PHE A 70 2.43 11.45 -9.01
C PHE A 70 2.19 11.70 -10.52
N LEU A 71 1.58 10.76 -11.25
CA LEU A 71 1.35 10.84 -12.70
C LEU A 71 -0.15 10.82 -13.00
N SER A 72 -0.59 11.56 -14.02
CA SER A 72 -1.99 11.53 -14.47
C SER A 72 -2.31 10.22 -15.19
N ALA A 73 -3.57 9.77 -15.08
CA ALA A 73 -4.06 8.54 -15.70
C ALA A 73 -4.15 8.61 -17.24
N ARG A 74 -4.12 9.82 -17.82
CA ARG A 74 -4.08 10.00 -19.28
C ARG A 74 -2.66 9.77 -19.79
N ARG A 75 -2.46 8.66 -20.49
CA ARG A 75 -1.33 8.46 -21.40
C ARG A 75 -1.79 8.89 -22.79
N ASP A 76 -1.16 9.92 -23.32
CA ASP A 76 -1.28 10.35 -24.71
C ASP A 76 -0.59 9.34 -25.65
#